data_AF-A0A7U6KMX9-F1
#
_entry.id   AF-A0A7U6KMX9-F1
#
_cell.length_a   1.000
_cell.length_b   1.000
_cell.length_c   1.000
_cell.angle_alpha   90.00
_cell.angle_beta   90.00
_cell.angle_gamma   90.00
#
_symmetry.space_group_name_H-M   'P 1'
#
loop_
_entity.id
_entity.type
_entity.pdbx_description
1 polymer ?
#
loop_
_entity_poly.entity_id
_entity_poly.type
_entity_poly.pdbx_seq_one_letter_code
_entity_poly.pdbx_strand_id
1 'polypeptide(L)' 'MAISLTKGGNVNLSKEAPGLTNITVGLGWDPRATDGQEFDLDAIAFLINEAGKVRNDQDFIFLII' A
#
# COMPACT_ATOMS: atom_id res chain seq x y z
N MET A 1 7.46 -13.15 -7.78
CA MET A 1 6.69 -12.50 -8.86
C MET A 1 6.41 -11.07 -8.43
N ALA A 2 6.71 -10.09 -9.28
CA ALA A 2 6.37 -8.70 -9.00
C ALA A 2 4.92 -8.46 -9.42
N ILE A 3 4.09 -8.03 -8.48
CA ILE A 3 2.71 -7.64 -8.77
C ILE A 3 2.75 -6.17 -9.20
N SER A 4 2.39 -5.89 -10.44
CA SER A 4 2.26 -4.52 -10.93
C SER A 4 0.82 -4.05 -10.74
N LEU A 5 0.59 -3.16 -9.78
CA LEU A 5 -0.70 -2.52 -9.55
C LEU A 5 -0.83 -1.30 -10.46
N THR A 6 -1.88 -1.26 -11.28
CA THR A 6 -2.27 -0.06 -12.02
C THR A 6 -3.19 0.81 -11.16
N LYS A 7 -3.30 2.10 -11.49
CA LYS A 7 -4.21 3.02 -10.78
C LYS A 7 -5.63 2.46 -10.78
N GLY A 8 -6.20 2.26 -9.60
CA GLY A 8 -7.53 1.67 -9.41
C GLY A 8 -7.58 0.14 -9.52
N GLY A 9 -6.43 -0.53 -9.64
CA GLY A 9 -6.33 -1.98 -9.66
C GLY A 9 -6.43 -2.58 -8.25
N ASN A 10 -7.03 -3.76 -8.16
CA ASN A 10 -7.07 -4.58 -6.96
C ASN A 10 -6.36 -5.90 -7.23
N VAL A 11 -5.59 -6.37 -6.26
CA VAL A 11 -4.94 -7.68 -6.31
C VAL A 11 -5.37 -8.54 -5.13
N ASN A 12 -5.58 -9.82 -5.38
CA ASN A 12 -5.92 -10.78 -4.34
C ASN A 12 -4.69 -11.63 -4.01
N LEU A 13 -4.02 -11.29 -2.91
CA LEU A 13 -2.79 -11.98 -2.49
C LEU A 13 -3.03 -13.45 -2.12
N SER A 14 -4.23 -13.84 -1.70
CA SER A 14 -4.54 -15.24 -1.38
C SER A 14 -4.54 -16.13 -2.63
N LYS A 15 -4.79 -15.56 -3.81
CA LYS A 15 -4.71 -16.27 -5.10
C LYS A 15 -3.28 -16.29 -5.63
N GLU A 16 -2.58 -15.16 -5.52
CA GLU A 16 -1.23 -15.00 -6.09
C GLU A 16 -0.13 -15.64 -5.22
N ALA A 17 -0.33 -15.71 -3.90
CA ALA A 17 0.63 -16.26 -2.94
C ALA A 17 -0.09 -16.98 -1.77
N PRO A 18 -0.58 -18.22 -1.98
CA PRO A 18 -1.19 -19.01 -0.91
C PRO A 18 -0.16 -19.31 0.20
N GLY A 19 -0.53 -19.07 1.46
CA GLY A 19 0.35 -19.26 2.61
C GLY A 19 1.32 -18.10 2.89
N LEU A 20 1.03 -16.90 2.38
CA LEU A 20 1.80 -15.70 2.64
C LEU A 20 1.84 -15.39 4.16
N THR A 21 3.04 -15.41 4.73
CA THR A 21 3.27 -15.12 6.16
C THR A 21 3.91 -13.75 6.39
N ASN A 22 4.68 -13.26 5.42
CA ASN A 22 5.40 -11.99 5.49
C ASN A 22 5.12 -11.15 4.24
N ILE A 23 4.91 -9.85 4.43
CA ILE A 23 4.68 -8.89 3.36
C ILE A 23 5.64 -7.72 3.56
N THR A 24 6.33 -7.32 2.49
CA THR A 24 7.11 -6.09 2.44
C THR A 24 6.48 -5.17 1.42
N VAL A 25 6.17 -3.94 1.84
CA VAL A 25 5.59 -2.90 0.98
C VAL A 25 6.63 -1.82 0.80
N GLY A 26 6.90 -1.44 -0.44
CA GLY A 26 7.75 -0.32 -0.80
C GLY A 26 7.04 0.57 -1.80
N LEU A 27 7.11 1.88 -1.61
CA LEU A 27 6.59 2.89 -2.53
C LEU A 27 7.77 3.61 -3.18
N GLY A 28 7.75 3.74 -4.50
CA GLY A 28 8.74 4.49 -5.26
C GLY A 28 8.05 5.27 -6.37
N TRP A 29 8.49 6.49 -6.61
CA TRP A 29 7.98 7.38 -7.66
C TRP A 29 9.13 8.09 -8.34
N ASP A 30 8.90 8.49 -9.59
CA ASP A 30 9.81 9.36 -10.29
C ASP A 30 9.61 10.80 -9.81
N PRO A 31 10.69 11.52 -9.46
CA PRO A 31 10.60 12.92 -9.06
C PRO A 31 10.06 13.76 -10.22
N ARG A 32 9.45 14.90 -9.86
CA ARG A 32 8.90 15.83 -10.84
C ARG A 32 10.01 16.25 -11.83
N ALA A 33 9.74 16.07 -13.13
CA ALA A 33 10.70 16.39 -14.19
C ALA A 33 10.81 17.89 -14.54
N THR A 34 9.93 18.72 -13.99
CA THR A 34 9.86 20.18 -14.22
C THR A 34 10.04 20.92 -12.89
N ASP A 35 10.45 22.19 -12.93
CA ASP A 35 10.46 23.05 -11.75
C ASP A 35 9.06 23.12 -11.11
N GLY A 36 9.00 23.06 -9.78
CA GLY A 36 7.76 23.08 -9.00
C GLY A 36 7.86 22.31 -7.69
N GLN A 37 6.77 22.26 -6.94
CA GLN A 37 6.70 21.56 -5.66
C GLN A 37 6.85 20.05 -5.84
N GLU A 38 7.58 19.43 -4.91
CA GLU A 38 7.79 17.98 -4.87
C GLU A 38 6.47 17.23 -4.68
N PHE A 39 6.43 15.98 -5.13
CA PHE A 39 5.28 15.12 -4.86
C PHE A 39 5.39 14.62 -3.42
N ASP A 40 4.39 14.95 -2.60
CA ASP A 40 4.18 14.40 -1.27
C ASP A 40 3.35 13.11 -1.43
N LEU A 41 3.96 11.97 -1.11
CA LEU A 41 3.34 10.66 -1.29
C LEU A 41 3.12 9.99 0.07
N ASP A 42 1.86 9.78 0.40
CA ASP A 42 1.48 8.99 1.56
C ASP A 42 1.24 7.52 1.18
N ALA A 43 1.85 6.60 1.92
CA ALA A 43 1.46 5.19 1.91
C ALA A 43 0.71 4.85 3.19
N ILE A 44 -0.51 4.32 3.04
CA ILE A 44 -1.38 3.98 4.16
C ILE A 44 -1.87 2.54 4.02
N ALA A 45 -1.77 1.77 5.10
CA ALA A 45 -2.33 0.44 5.21
C ALA A 45 -3.29 0.35 6.41
N PHE A 46 -4.39 -0.36 6.21
CA PHE A 46 -5.41 -0.59 7.22
C PHE A 46 -5.57 -2.09 7.46
N LEU A 47 -5.48 -2.51 8.72
CA LEU A 47 -5.86 -3.85 9.11
C LEU A 47 -7.36 -3.84 9.48
N ILE A 48 -8.16 -4.58 8.72
CA ILE A 48 -9.61 -4.65 8.90
C ILE A 48 -10.05 -6.02 9.41
N ASN A 49 -11.13 -6.02 10.19
CA ASN A 49 -11.82 -7.24 10.60
C ASN A 49 -12.83 -7.71 9.53
N GLU A 50 -13.53 -8.81 9.82
CA GLU A 50 -14.56 -9.39 8.93
C GLU A 50 -15.74 -8.45 8.66
N ALA A 51 -15.98 -7.47 9.53
CA ALA A 51 -17.00 -6.43 9.34
C ALA A 51 -16.51 -5.23 8.52
N GLY A 52 -15.28 -5.27 7.99
CA GLY A 52 -14.69 -4.21 7.19
C GLY A 52 -14.25 -2.98 7.98
N LYS A 53 -14.02 -3.12 9.30
CA LYS A 53 -13.61 -2.01 10.17
C LYS A 53 -12.23 -2.27 10.77
N VAL A 54 -11.47 -1.20 11.01
CA VAL A 54 -10.27 -1.23 11.85
C VAL A 54 -10.66 -1.60 13.28
N ARG A 55 -9.80 -2.35 13.97
CA ARG A 55 -10.11 -2.81 15.34
C ARG A 55 -9.69 -1.77 16.37
N ASN A 56 -8.60 -1.04 16.11
CA ASN A 56 -8.08 0.02 16.94
C ASN A 56 -7.17 0.96 16.11
N ASP A 57 -6.69 2.04 16.72
CA ASP A 57 -5.84 3.03 16.05
C ASP A 57 -4.46 2.48 15.64
N GLN A 58 -3.99 1.38 16.24
CA GLN A 58 -2.72 0.74 15.85
C GLN A 58 -2.83 -0.05 14.55
N ASP A 59 -4.06 -0.36 14.10
CA ASP A 59 -4.31 -0.98 12.79
C ASP A 59 -4.20 0.03 11.63
N PHE A 60 -3.99 1.31 11.95
CA PHE A 60 -3.65 2.36 10.99
C PHE A 60 -2.14 2.48 10.87
N ILE A 61 -1.61 1.99 9.76
CA ILE A 61 -0.18 2.06 9.44
C ILE A 61 0.00 3.11 8.36
N PHE A 62 0.80 4.13 8.64
CA PHE A 62 1.08 5.20 7.69
C PHE A 62 2.59 5.42 7.58
N LEU A 63 3.02 5.76 6.38
CA LEU A 63 4.37 6.19 6.05
C LEU A 63 4.25 7.51 5.28
N ILE A 64 4.85 8.55 5.85
CA ILE A 64 5.09 9.85 5.22
C ILE A 64 6.54 9.84 4.73
N ILE A 65 6.77 10.31 3.50
CA ILE A 65 8.08 10.36 2.83
C ILE A 65 8.27 11.65 2.05
#